data_AF-A0A9E2FKI4-F1
#
_entry.id   AF-A0A9E2FKI4-F1
#
_cell.length_a   1.000
_cell.length_b   1.000
_cell.length_c   1.000
_cell.angle_alpha   90.00
_cell.angle_beta   90.00
_cell.angle_gamma   90.00
#
_symmetry.space_group_name_H-M   'P 1'
#
loop_
_entity.id
_entity.type
_entity.pdbx_description
1 polymer ?
#
loop_
_entity_poly.entity_id
_entity_poly.type
_entity_poly.pdbx_seq_one_letter_code
_entity_poly.pdbx_strand_id
1 'polypeptide(L)'
;MAKRKLKCPKCDRTFSMAAHLARHTSAAHATGARKALPEFRLTGGISKTGRRPGRPKGRITAGLGRRLTLGEGPVQLVSGLQAYYNTLMSKQQELDAEIAALNTAIAAMSGIGATAMSRPKKAPAKSGRHGMREGSLKSYIVKVLGERSTAMSPSDIAARIKQAGYESKAKDLTKAVSNALPGLPGVKKEGFGMYRGR
;
A
#
# COMPACT_ATOMS: atom_id res chain seq x y z
N MET A 1 -16.05 50.28 5.88
CA MET A 1 -16.08 49.04 5.08
C MET A 1 -17.22 48.15 5.57
N ALA A 2 -18.38 48.14 4.89
CA ALA A 2 -19.51 47.29 5.28
C ALA A 2 -19.16 45.81 5.03
N LYS A 3 -19.18 44.98 6.09
CA LYS A 3 -18.94 43.53 5.98
C LYS A 3 -20.14 42.89 5.27
N ARG A 4 -19.95 42.45 4.02
CA ARG A 4 -20.99 41.73 3.26
C ARG A 4 -21.27 40.39 3.97
N LYS A 5 -22.54 40.15 4.32
CA LYS A 5 -22.98 38.86 4.88
C LYS A 5 -23.06 37.84 3.75
N LEU A 6 -22.42 36.68 3.91
CA LEU A 6 -22.39 35.60 2.92
C LEU A 6 -23.45 34.55 3.28
N LYS A 7 -24.32 34.17 2.33
CA LYS A 7 -25.37 33.17 2.53
C LYS A 7 -24.94 31.80 2.01
N CYS A 8 -25.26 30.74 2.75
CA CYS A 8 -25.12 29.37 2.26
C CYS A 8 -26.27 29.05 1.28
N PRO A 9 -26.00 28.51 0.07
CA PRO A 9 -27.03 28.24 -0.94
C PRO A 9 -27.91 27.03 -0.64
N LYS A 10 -27.58 26.23 0.40
CA LYS A 10 -28.27 24.97 0.71
C LYS A 10 -29.20 25.07 1.92
N CYS A 11 -28.96 26.00 2.84
CA CYS A 11 -29.73 26.10 4.08
C CYS A 11 -29.91 27.55 4.59
N ASP A 12 -29.68 28.55 3.73
CA ASP A 12 -29.88 29.99 3.95
C ASP A 12 -29.20 30.63 5.18
N ARG A 13 -28.30 29.92 5.85
CA ARG A 13 -27.51 30.45 6.98
C ARG A 13 -26.57 31.55 6.50
N THR A 14 -26.45 32.63 7.29
CA THR A 14 -25.57 33.77 6.99
C THR A 14 -24.28 33.72 7.80
N PHE A 15 -23.17 34.10 7.16
CA PHE A 15 -21.84 34.14 7.75
C PHE A 15 -21.20 35.50 7.53
N SER A 16 -20.46 35.98 8.53
CA SER A 16 -19.69 37.23 8.46
C SER A 16 -18.34 37.08 7.75
N MET A 17 -17.88 35.84 7.51
CA MET A 17 -16.58 35.52 6.92
C MET A 17 -16.68 34.36 5.92
N ALA A 18 -15.93 34.44 4.82
CA ALA A 18 -15.87 33.40 3.80
C ALA A 18 -15.35 32.06 4.33
N ALA A 19 -14.38 32.09 5.25
CA ALA A 19 -13.83 30.89 5.89
C ALA A 19 -14.89 30.09 6.66
N HIS A 20 -15.83 30.77 7.33
CA HIS A 20 -16.92 30.10 8.05
C HIS A 20 -17.95 29.49 7.10
N LEU A 21 -18.26 30.17 5.99
CA LEU A 21 -19.11 29.60 4.94
C LEU A 21 -18.48 28.32 4.37
N ALA A 22 -17.19 28.34 4.02
CA ALA A 22 -16.49 27.18 3.45
C ALA A 22 -16.43 25.99 4.41
N ARG A 23 -16.20 26.24 5.71
CA ARG A 23 -16.24 25.18 6.73
C ARG A 23 -17.66 24.64 6.91
N HIS A 24 -18.66 25.50 6.86
CA HIS A 24 -20.05 25.09 6.98
C HIS A 24 -20.51 24.24 5.78
N THR A 25 -20.19 24.64 4.55
CA THR A 25 -20.58 23.87 3.35
C THR A 25 -19.91 22.50 3.31
N SER A 26 -18.67 22.38 3.77
CA SER A 26 -17.99 21.09 3.89
C SER A 26 -18.52 20.24 5.05
N ALA A 27 -18.77 20.81 6.23
CA ALA A 27 -19.24 20.02 7.38
C ALA A 27 -20.72 19.61 7.28
N ALA A 28 -21.60 20.53 6.90
CA ALA A 28 -23.05 20.31 6.90
C ALA A 28 -23.59 19.78 5.58
N HIS A 29 -22.84 19.95 4.48
CA HIS A 29 -23.32 19.62 3.14
C HIS A 29 -22.33 18.86 2.26
N ALA A 30 -21.24 18.32 2.82
CA ALA A 30 -20.45 17.31 2.11
C ALA A 30 -21.21 15.98 2.12
N THR A 31 -22.10 15.83 1.15
CA THR A 31 -22.63 14.53 0.75
C THR A 31 -21.47 13.72 0.17
N GLY A 32 -20.90 12.81 0.97
CA GLY A 32 -20.29 11.58 0.47
C GLY A 32 -18.85 11.58 -0.05
N ALA A 33 -18.12 12.70 -0.08
CA ALA A 33 -16.71 12.68 -0.51
C ALA A 33 -15.75 12.79 0.67
N ARG A 34 -15.59 11.70 1.44
CA ARG A 34 -14.33 11.48 2.16
C ARG A 34 -13.25 11.27 1.09
N LYS A 35 -12.69 12.38 0.58
CA LYS A 35 -11.43 12.31 -0.16
C LYS A 35 -10.44 11.64 0.79
N ALA A 36 -10.04 10.42 0.46
CA ALA A 36 -8.88 9.79 1.06
C ALA A 36 -7.75 10.82 0.99
N LEU A 37 -7.38 11.36 2.14
CA LEU A 37 -6.20 12.20 2.25
C LEU A 37 -5.02 11.31 1.83
N PRO A 38 -4.11 11.78 0.94
CA PRO A 38 -2.84 11.10 0.78
C PRO A 38 -2.14 11.09 2.13
N GLU A 39 -1.66 9.91 2.51
CA GLU A 39 -0.91 9.62 3.71
C GLU A 39 0.42 10.40 3.71
N PHE A 40 0.35 11.70 3.97
CA PHE A 40 1.52 12.55 4.20
C PHE A 40 1.74 12.63 5.70
N ARG A 41 2.31 11.56 6.28
CA ARG A 41 2.91 11.63 7.62
C ARG A 41 4.29 12.26 7.51
N LEU A 42 4.32 13.59 7.49
CA LEU A 42 5.46 14.35 7.99
C LEU A 42 5.44 14.30 9.53
N THR A 43 6.58 13.92 10.10
CA THR A 43 7.15 14.46 11.36
C THR A 43 6.19 14.60 12.55
N GLY A 44 6.06 13.53 13.32
CA GLY A 44 5.48 13.57 14.67
C GLY A 44 6.53 14.00 15.70
N GLY A 45 6.78 15.30 15.81
CA GLY A 45 7.20 15.89 17.08
C GLY A 45 5.99 15.94 18.01
N ILE A 46 5.95 15.09 19.03
CA ILE A 46 4.98 15.20 20.12
C ILE A 46 5.75 15.66 21.35
N SER A 47 5.63 16.95 21.61
CA SER A 47 5.94 17.58 22.88
C SER A 47 5.01 17.04 23.99
N LYS A 48 5.62 16.89 25.16
CA LYS A 48 5.07 16.69 26.50
C LYS A 48 3.65 17.23 26.69
N THR A 49 2.78 16.45 27.33
CA THR A 49 2.13 16.83 28.61
C THR A 49 1.21 15.72 29.13
N GLY A 50 1.41 15.37 30.40
CA GLY A 50 0.35 15.12 31.38
C GLY A 50 -0.74 14.10 31.05
N ARG A 51 -0.60 12.91 31.64
CA ARG A 51 -1.50 12.35 32.68
C ARG A 51 -1.31 10.84 32.69
N ARG A 52 -0.77 10.32 33.80
CA ARG A 52 -1.00 8.93 34.22
C ARG A 52 -2.30 8.95 35.04
N PRO A 53 -3.44 8.46 34.54
CA PRO A 53 -4.54 8.10 35.43
C PRO A 53 -4.14 6.79 36.09
N GLY A 54 -4.23 6.78 37.42
CA GLY A 54 -3.83 5.65 38.26
C GLY A 54 -4.44 4.34 37.79
N ARG A 55 -3.57 3.34 37.69
CA ARG A 55 -3.91 1.93 37.72
C ARG A 55 -4.73 1.67 39.00
N PRO A 56 -6.04 1.32 38.93
CA PRO A 56 -6.75 0.90 40.12
C PRO A 56 -6.16 -0.44 40.59
N LYS A 57 -5.59 -0.43 41.80
CA LYS A 57 -5.27 -1.64 42.54
C LYS A 57 -6.59 -2.21 43.06
N GLY A 58 -6.91 -3.44 42.66
CA GLY A 58 -7.80 -4.34 43.38
C GLY A 58 -9.30 -4.09 43.19
N ARG A 59 -9.93 -4.93 42.37
CA ARG A 59 -11.19 -5.56 42.79
C ARG A 59 -11.32 -6.91 42.11
N ILE A 60 -10.87 -7.92 42.85
CA ILE A 60 -11.14 -9.33 42.57
C ILE A 60 -12.60 -9.52 42.96
N THR A 61 -13.52 -9.26 42.03
CA THR A 61 -14.89 -9.75 42.19
C THR A 61 -14.92 -11.19 41.71
N ALA A 62 -14.83 -12.08 42.69
CA ALA A 62 -15.33 -13.43 42.61
C ALA A 62 -16.72 -13.43 41.96
N GLY A 63 -16.86 -14.17 40.86
CA GLY A 63 -18.11 -14.26 40.13
C GLY A 63 -17.92 -14.99 38.81
N LEU A 64 -18.47 -16.20 38.75
CA LEU A 64 -18.46 -17.13 37.61
C LEU A 64 -17.17 -17.92 37.39
N GLY A 65 -16.91 -18.83 38.32
CA GLY A 65 -16.51 -20.17 37.92
C GLY A 65 -17.58 -20.78 37.02
N ARG A 66 -17.51 -20.53 35.70
CA ARG A 66 -17.96 -21.54 34.74
C ARG A 66 -16.98 -22.69 34.90
N ARG A 67 -17.43 -23.74 35.59
CA ARG A 67 -16.82 -25.07 35.51
C ARG A 67 -16.70 -25.41 34.03
N LEU A 68 -15.51 -25.22 33.47
CA LEU A 68 -15.09 -25.87 32.24
C LEU A 68 -15.07 -27.36 32.57
N THR A 69 -16.13 -28.04 32.15
CA THR A 69 -16.22 -29.48 32.10
C THR A 69 -15.09 -29.99 31.21
N LEU A 70 -13.97 -30.40 31.83
CA LEU A 70 -12.81 -31.07 31.23
C LEU A 70 -13.18 -32.49 30.74
N GLY A 71 -14.22 -32.60 29.90
CA GLY A 71 -14.68 -33.86 29.32
C GLY A 71 -14.90 -33.79 27.80
N GLU A 72 -14.88 -32.59 27.22
CA GLU A 72 -15.03 -32.40 25.78
C GLU A 72 -13.66 -32.12 25.15
N GLY A 73 -13.07 -33.19 24.63
CA GLY A 73 -11.66 -33.30 24.27
C GLY A 73 -11.17 -32.49 23.05
N PRO A 74 -9.93 -32.74 22.61
CA PRO A 74 -9.24 -31.99 21.54
C PRO A 74 -10.01 -31.91 20.22
N VAL A 75 -10.97 -32.81 20.01
CA VAL A 75 -11.86 -32.84 18.83
C VAL A 75 -12.68 -31.55 18.70
N GLN A 76 -13.17 -30.96 19.80
CA GLN A 76 -13.96 -29.72 19.72
C GLN A 76 -13.13 -28.50 19.31
N LEU A 77 -11.86 -28.49 19.72
CA LEU A 77 -10.92 -27.42 19.33
C LEU A 77 -10.64 -27.50 17.83
N VAL A 78 -10.44 -28.72 17.29
CA VAL A 78 -10.24 -28.92 15.84
C VAL A 78 -11.47 -28.49 15.06
N SER A 79 -12.69 -28.86 15.49
CA SER A 79 -13.91 -28.41 14.81
C SER A 79 -14.09 -26.89 14.87
N GLY A 80 -13.69 -26.24 15.97
CA GLY A 80 -13.71 -24.79 16.10
C GLY A 80 -12.74 -24.09 15.14
N LEU A 81 -11.52 -24.61 14.99
CA LEU A 81 -10.54 -24.08 14.04
C LEU A 81 -10.98 -24.26 12.58
N GLN A 82 -11.58 -25.41 12.26
CA GLN A 82 -12.12 -25.67 10.92
C GLN A 82 -13.28 -24.71 10.59
N ALA A 83 -14.20 -24.49 11.53
CA ALA A 83 -15.27 -23.51 11.34
C ALA A 83 -14.71 -22.10 11.12
N TYR A 84 -13.72 -21.68 11.92
CA TYR A 84 -13.07 -20.38 11.77
C TYR A 84 -12.37 -20.23 10.42
N TYR A 85 -11.64 -21.25 9.96
CA TYR A 85 -11.03 -21.27 8.63
C TYR A 85 -12.08 -21.06 7.51
N ASN A 86 -13.21 -21.75 7.59
CA ASN A 86 -14.30 -21.58 6.61
C ASN A 86 -14.86 -20.16 6.63
N THR A 87 -14.97 -19.51 7.80
CA THR A 87 -15.39 -18.10 7.87
C THR A 87 -14.38 -17.15 7.21
N LEU A 88 -13.08 -17.41 7.34
CA LEU A 88 -12.03 -16.60 6.68
C LEU A 88 -12.06 -16.77 5.17
N MET A 89 -12.26 -18.00 4.68
CA MET A 89 -12.40 -18.28 3.26
C MET A 89 -13.62 -17.59 2.66
N SER A 90 -14.77 -17.60 3.37
CA SER A 90 -15.97 -16.87 2.94
C SER A 90 -15.73 -15.36 2.83
N LYS A 91 -15.03 -14.77 3.80
CA LYS A 91 -14.68 -13.34 3.76
C LYS A 91 -13.74 -12.99 2.60
N GLN A 92 -12.81 -13.89 2.29
CA GLN A 92 -11.92 -13.68 1.15
C GLN A 92 -12.71 -13.64 -0.17
N GLN A 93 -13.64 -14.57 -0.36
CA GLN A 93 -14.49 -14.61 -1.56
C GLN A 93 -15.37 -13.36 -1.69
N GLU A 94 -15.90 -12.83 -0.57
CA GLU A 94 -16.68 -11.60 -0.55
C GLU A 94 -15.84 -10.38 -0.98
N LEU A 95 -14.62 -10.26 -0.45
CA LEU A 95 -13.70 -9.17 -0.83
C LEU A 95 -13.27 -9.25 -2.30
N ASP A 96 -13.00 -10.46 -2.81
CA ASP A 96 -12.65 -10.65 -4.22
C ASP A 96 -13.82 -10.26 -5.15
N ALA A 97 -15.06 -10.59 -4.77
CA ALA A 97 -16.25 -10.16 -5.50
C ALA A 97 -16.44 -8.63 -5.48
N GLU A 98 -16.16 -7.97 -4.34
CA GLU A 98 -16.22 -6.51 -4.22
C GLU A 98 -15.16 -5.82 -5.11
N ILE A 99 -13.94 -6.35 -5.14
CA ILE A 99 -12.86 -5.85 -6.02
C ILE A 99 -13.26 -6.02 -7.50
N ALA A 100 -13.85 -7.16 -7.87
CA ALA A 100 -14.33 -7.40 -9.23
C ALA A 100 -15.43 -6.40 -9.63
N ALA A 101 -16.39 -6.12 -8.73
CA ALA A 101 -17.45 -5.14 -8.96
C ALA A 101 -16.91 -3.70 -9.09
N LEU A 102 -15.90 -3.33 -8.31
CA LEU A 102 -15.24 -2.02 -8.46
C LEU A 102 -14.50 -1.91 -9.80
N ASN A 103 -13.84 -2.97 -10.26
CA ASN A 103 -13.16 -2.97 -11.56
C ASN A 103 -14.15 -2.84 -12.74
N THR A 104 -15.31 -3.50 -12.68
CA THR A 104 -16.36 -3.33 -13.70
C THR A 104 -16.95 -1.92 -13.67
N ALA A 105 -17.16 -1.34 -12.48
CA ALA A 105 -17.61 0.05 -12.34
C ALA A 105 -16.58 1.05 -12.90
N ILE A 106 -15.27 0.85 -12.62
CA ILE A 106 -14.19 1.67 -13.19
C ILE A 106 -14.18 1.55 -14.71
N ALA A 107 -14.31 0.33 -15.26
CA ALA A 107 -14.36 0.11 -16.70
C ALA A 107 -15.57 0.80 -17.35
N ALA A 108 -16.75 0.73 -16.73
CA ALA A 108 -17.96 1.39 -17.21
C ALA A 108 -17.84 2.92 -17.18
N MET A 109 -17.32 3.49 -16.08
CA MET A 109 -17.10 4.93 -15.95
C MET A 109 -15.98 5.43 -16.88
N SER A 110 -14.93 4.65 -17.08
CA SER A 110 -13.84 4.98 -18.01
C SER A 110 -14.24 4.79 -19.48
N GLY A 111 -15.26 3.99 -19.77
CA GLY A 111 -15.74 3.69 -21.11
C GLY A 111 -16.50 4.83 -21.78
N ILE A 112 -16.99 5.82 -21.01
CA ILE A 112 -17.73 6.98 -21.54
C ILE A 112 -16.78 8.02 -22.19
N GLY A 113 -15.46 7.80 -22.15
CA GLY A 113 -14.45 8.74 -22.67
C GLY A 113 -13.56 8.25 -23.82
N ALA A 114 -13.87 7.14 -24.49
CA ALA A 114 -12.94 6.52 -25.44
C ALA A 114 -13.52 6.18 -26.83
N THR A 115 -14.33 7.06 -27.43
CA THR A 115 -14.19 7.31 -28.88
C THR A 115 -12.96 8.19 -29.08
N ALA A 116 -11.78 7.62 -28.81
CA ALA A 116 -10.51 8.30 -28.99
C ALA A 116 -10.20 8.35 -30.48
N MET A 117 -10.30 9.54 -31.07
CA MET A 117 -9.67 9.83 -32.35
C MET A 117 -8.20 9.37 -32.28
N SER A 118 -7.83 8.47 -33.19
CA SER A 118 -6.49 7.93 -33.32
C SER A 118 -5.51 9.05 -33.65
N ARG A 119 -4.95 9.67 -32.61
CA ARG A 119 -3.79 10.53 -32.73
C ARG A 119 -2.64 9.64 -33.24
N PRO A 120 -2.02 9.96 -34.40
CA PRO A 120 -0.99 9.11 -34.98
C PRO A 120 0.14 8.93 -33.97
N LYS A 121 0.38 7.67 -33.60
CA LYS A 121 1.45 7.28 -32.68
C LYS A 121 2.77 7.68 -33.33
N LYS A 122 3.38 8.77 -32.83
CA LYS A 122 4.78 9.09 -33.10
C LYS A 122 5.57 7.84 -32.73
N ALA A 123 6.13 7.16 -33.72
CA ALA A 123 6.82 5.89 -33.52
C ALA A 123 7.82 6.06 -32.38
N PRO A 124 7.81 5.20 -31.35
CA PRO A 124 8.83 5.25 -30.32
C PRO A 124 10.17 5.14 -31.04
N ALA A 125 11.03 6.14 -30.87
CA ALA A 125 12.40 6.06 -31.34
C ALA A 125 12.92 4.71 -30.87
N LYS A 126 13.28 3.83 -31.82
CA LYS A 126 13.86 2.51 -31.55
C LYS A 126 15.06 2.75 -30.65
N SER A 127 14.87 2.63 -29.34
CA SER A 127 15.98 2.59 -28.40
C SER A 127 16.76 1.37 -28.82
N GLY A 128 17.95 1.63 -29.39
CA GLY A 128 18.83 0.59 -29.89
C GLY A 128 18.93 -0.49 -28.82
N ARG A 129 18.71 -1.74 -29.24
CA ARG A 129 18.80 -2.95 -28.42
C ARG A 129 20.24 -3.06 -27.95
N HIS A 130 20.61 -2.26 -26.95
CA HIS A 130 21.93 -2.29 -26.34
C HIS A 130 22.01 -3.62 -25.62
N GLY A 131 22.66 -4.57 -26.29
CA GLY A 131 23.08 -5.83 -25.69
C GLY A 131 23.83 -5.56 -24.39
N MET A 132 23.82 -6.55 -23.49
CA MET A 132 24.53 -6.48 -22.22
C MET A 132 26.02 -6.33 -22.52
N ARG A 133 26.52 -5.09 -22.42
CA ARG A 133 27.97 -4.84 -22.46
C ARG A 133 28.61 -5.56 -21.27
N GLU A 134 29.70 -6.27 -21.52
CA GLU A 134 30.53 -6.86 -20.49
C GLU A 134 31.01 -5.73 -19.55
N GLY A 135 30.90 -5.96 -18.24
CA GLY A 135 31.20 -4.95 -17.23
C GLY A 135 30.04 -4.00 -16.89
N SER A 136 28.87 -4.10 -17.54
CA SER A 136 27.70 -3.32 -17.14
C SER A 136 27.08 -3.83 -15.83
N LEU A 137 26.40 -2.96 -15.07
CA LEU A 137 25.67 -3.33 -13.84
C LEU A 137 24.78 -4.56 -14.06
N LYS A 138 24.14 -4.65 -15.22
CA LYS A 138 23.28 -5.77 -15.63
C LYS A 138 24.03 -7.11 -15.65
N SER A 139 25.26 -7.12 -16.16
CA SER A 139 26.10 -8.33 -16.20
C SER A 139 26.48 -8.81 -14.79
N TYR A 140 26.83 -7.88 -13.88
CA TYR A 140 27.13 -8.21 -12.49
C TYR A 140 25.91 -8.72 -11.72
N ILE A 141 24.71 -8.15 -11.96
CA ILE A 141 23.47 -8.66 -11.35
C ILE A 141 23.23 -10.12 -11.74
N VAL A 142 23.36 -10.47 -13.03
CA VAL A 142 23.19 -11.85 -13.49
C VAL A 142 24.25 -12.77 -12.92
N LYS A 143 25.52 -12.33 -12.84
CA LYS A 143 26.60 -13.11 -12.21
C LYS A 143 26.29 -13.42 -10.75
N VAL A 144 25.93 -12.41 -9.96
CA VAL A 144 25.63 -12.55 -8.53
C VAL A 144 24.39 -13.42 -8.27
N LEU A 145 23.35 -13.29 -9.11
CA LEU A 145 22.15 -14.14 -9.02
C LEU A 145 22.36 -15.55 -9.59
N GLY A 146 23.33 -15.74 -10.50
CA GLY A 146 23.68 -17.06 -11.02
C GLY A 146 24.52 -17.88 -10.04
N GLU A 147 25.36 -17.22 -9.23
CA GLU A 147 26.14 -17.87 -8.17
C GLU A 147 25.26 -18.42 -7.03
N ARG A 148 24.03 -17.92 -6.87
CA ARG A 148 23.12 -18.32 -5.78
C ARG A 148 21.70 -18.54 -6.27
N SER A 149 21.20 -19.75 -6.03
CA SER A 149 19.81 -20.11 -6.34
C SER A 149 18.77 -19.54 -5.36
N THR A 150 19.17 -18.76 -4.33
CA THR A 150 18.26 -18.19 -3.32
C THR A 150 17.75 -16.80 -3.72
N ALA A 151 16.49 -16.49 -3.44
CA ALA A 151 15.94 -15.15 -3.61
C ALA A 151 16.63 -14.12 -2.70
N MET A 152 16.98 -12.96 -3.25
CA MET A 152 17.70 -11.89 -2.55
C MET A 152 16.99 -10.56 -2.69
N SER A 153 17.15 -9.69 -1.69
CA SER A 153 16.68 -8.31 -1.76
C SER A 153 17.61 -7.44 -2.64
N PRO A 154 17.13 -6.33 -3.23
CA PRO A 154 17.98 -5.39 -3.96
C PRO A 154 19.17 -4.86 -3.15
N SER A 155 19.02 -4.77 -1.83
CA SER A 155 20.08 -4.34 -0.92
C SER A 155 21.19 -5.38 -0.84
N ASP A 156 20.84 -6.66 -0.70
CA ASP A 156 21.82 -7.76 -0.64
C ASP A 156 22.54 -7.95 -1.98
N ILE A 157 21.80 -7.81 -3.08
CA ILE A 157 22.36 -7.85 -4.44
C ILE A 157 23.37 -6.71 -4.59
N ALA A 158 23.04 -5.48 -4.17
CA ALA A 158 23.96 -4.35 -4.24
C ALA A 158 25.23 -4.55 -3.39
N ALA A 159 25.11 -5.12 -2.19
CA ALA A 159 26.25 -5.44 -1.33
C ALA A 159 27.20 -6.45 -2.01
N ARG A 160 26.65 -7.48 -2.65
CA ARG A 160 27.44 -8.48 -3.39
C ARG A 160 28.07 -7.93 -4.65
N ILE A 161 27.39 -7.05 -5.36
CA ILE A 161 27.94 -6.37 -6.53
C ILE A 161 29.19 -5.55 -6.14
N LYS A 162 29.18 -4.91 -4.96
CA LYS A 162 30.37 -4.23 -4.42
C LYS A 162 31.48 -5.22 -4.07
N GLN A 163 31.15 -6.36 -3.45
CA GLN A 163 32.12 -7.42 -3.15
C GLN A 163 32.74 -8.01 -4.43
N ALA A 164 31.98 -8.05 -5.53
CA ALA A 164 32.46 -8.49 -6.84
C ALA A 164 33.32 -7.43 -7.57
N GLY A 165 33.60 -6.28 -6.95
CA GLY A 165 34.48 -5.24 -7.51
C GLY A 165 33.80 -4.29 -8.50
N TYR A 166 32.47 -4.21 -8.53
CA TYR A 166 31.79 -3.25 -9.39
C TYR A 166 31.83 -1.84 -8.80
N GLU A 167 32.53 -0.94 -9.49
CA GLU A 167 32.54 0.49 -9.16
C GLU A 167 31.37 1.22 -9.82
N SER A 168 30.43 1.71 -9.01
CA SER A 168 29.27 2.45 -9.52
C SER A 168 29.45 3.96 -9.38
N LYS A 169 29.13 4.71 -10.44
CA LYS A 169 29.01 6.17 -10.38
C LYS A 169 27.69 6.66 -9.76
N ALA A 170 26.74 5.76 -9.52
CA ALA A 170 25.45 6.11 -8.95
C ALA A 170 25.56 6.36 -7.44
N LYS A 171 24.90 7.40 -6.95
CA LYS A 171 24.84 7.72 -5.51
C LYS A 171 24.21 6.57 -4.70
N ASP A 172 23.12 6.01 -5.21
CA ASP A 172 22.36 4.92 -4.57
C ASP A 172 22.37 3.67 -5.44
N LEU A 173 23.38 2.81 -5.26
CA LEU A 173 23.51 1.56 -6.02
C LEU A 173 22.26 0.67 -5.88
N THR A 174 21.67 0.59 -4.68
CA THR A 174 20.46 -0.20 -4.42
C THR A 174 19.27 0.24 -5.30
N LYS A 175 19.12 1.56 -5.52
CA LYS A 175 18.06 2.09 -6.39
C LYS A 175 18.34 1.78 -7.86
N ALA A 176 19.59 1.88 -8.29
CA ALA A 176 20.01 1.50 -9.64
C ALA A 176 19.75 0.01 -9.92
N VAL A 177 20.07 -0.86 -8.96
CA VAL A 177 19.77 -2.31 -9.02
C VAL A 177 18.26 -2.54 -9.09
N SER A 178 17.48 -1.93 -8.20
CA SER A 178 16.00 -2.07 -8.18
C SER A 178 15.36 -1.68 -9.52
N ASN A 179 15.84 -0.59 -10.14
CA ASN A 179 15.35 -0.15 -11.45
C ASN A 179 15.79 -1.07 -12.61
N ALA A 180 16.93 -1.76 -12.48
CA ALA A 180 17.45 -2.63 -13.53
C ALA A 180 16.78 -4.01 -13.56
N LEU A 181 16.38 -4.54 -12.39
CA LEU A 181 15.86 -5.92 -12.23
C LEU A 181 14.66 -6.26 -13.13
N PRO A 182 13.62 -5.41 -13.31
CA PRO A 182 12.48 -5.74 -14.16
C PRO A 182 12.82 -5.91 -15.65
N GLY A 183 13.94 -5.36 -16.10
CA GLY A 183 14.38 -5.39 -17.50
C GLY A 183 15.45 -6.45 -17.79
N LEU A 184 15.77 -7.34 -16.84
CA LEU A 184 16.78 -8.37 -17.01
C LEU A 184 16.16 -9.70 -17.46
N PRO A 185 16.61 -10.29 -18.58
CA PRO A 185 16.21 -11.65 -18.91
C PRO A 185 16.80 -12.62 -17.87
N GLY A 186 16.00 -13.59 -17.44
CA GLY A 186 16.46 -14.62 -16.48
C GLY A 186 16.42 -14.19 -15.01
N VAL A 187 15.76 -13.08 -14.66
CA VAL A 187 15.48 -12.73 -13.26
C VAL A 187 13.98 -12.79 -13.01
N LYS A 188 13.56 -13.55 -12.00
CA LYS A 188 12.16 -13.67 -11.59
C LYS A 188 11.93 -13.02 -10.23
N LYS A 189 10.82 -12.31 -10.08
CA LYS A 189 10.37 -11.77 -8.79
C LYS A 189 9.62 -12.88 -8.04
N GLU A 190 10.09 -13.23 -6.85
CA GLU A 190 9.50 -14.32 -6.02
C GLU A 190 8.70 -13.80 -4.82
N GLY A 191 8.67 -12.48 -4.59
CA GLY A 191 7.92 -11.89 -3.49
C GLY A 191 8.06 -10.37 -3.44
N PHE A 192 7.64 -9.77 -2.32
CA PHE A 192 7.74 -8.33 -2.12
C PHE A 192 9.21 -7.93 -2.00
N GLY A 193 9.79 -7.46 -3.12
CA GLY A 193 11.18 -7.02 -3.18
C GLY A 193 12.21 -8.15 -3.17
N MET A 194 11.82 -9.39 -3.49
CA MET A 194 12.74 -10.54 -3.56
C MET A 194 12.90 -11.00 -5.00
N TYR A 195 14.14 -11.19 -5.43
CA TYR A 195 14.49 -11.55 -6.80
C TYR A 195 15.41 -12.76 -6.81
N ARG A 196 15.16 -13.67 -7.77
CA ARG A 196 15.94 -14.88 -7.96
C ARG A 196 16.40 -14.98 -9.41
N GLY A 197 17.62 -15.45 -9.62
CA GLY A 197 18.09 -15.89 -10.93
C GLY A 197 17.35 -17.13 -11.39
N ARG A 198 17.11 -17.24 -12.70
CA ARG A 198 16.51 -18.42 -13.32
C ARG A 198 17.55 -19.52 -13.49
#